data_AF-A0A2V6R2D9-F1
#
_entry.id   AF-A0A2V6R2D9-F1
#
_cell.length_a   1.000
_cell.length_b   1.000
_cell.length_c   1.000
_cell.angle_alpha   90.00
_cell.angle_beta   90.00
_cell.angle_gamma   90.00
#
_symmetry.space_group_name_H-M   'P 1'
#
loop_
_entity.id
_entity.type
_entity.pdbx_description
1 polymer ?
#
loop_
_entity_poly.entity_id
_entity_poly.type
_entity_poly.pdbx_seq_one_letter_code
_entity_poly.pdbx_strand_id
1 'polypeptide(L)'
;MIDVKAADRELQTYIRPQTFPVAIRMLRPGEPIPEKARRPARDFKKLSMNCQVIDMARRYGWMIALTREDHICSLGIAALGFEKPTHLHNSGTLCEGMYTETKEAGRRSEAAVDKFAPGEYYALLVAPLDRATFEPHVVCIYANPAQVMRLTQAALWKRGGKLASAFGGRIDCSEIIVTTMRTDRPQVILPCSGDRIFGQTQDHEMAFTIPWAQMEEILEGLRGTHAGGIRYPITQFMEYEAKLPARYMEANRVWDVEHGKTAYTNRDRVVAAYRRSFADRIPVYPIVASFAGTLDGLSIEAYCTDVQRAIKAMMNYYERYQPDVVLAYNDLAKEAEAFGCHVKYSDYVVPSIDRHVLHEDKAKLAKLAIPDPYKTARLPSFLEQCEALVKAKPPTAIGAVAVGPWTIAMLLRNPETMLLDTFEDPQFIHDLMRVTTDFCKTWGDAIVKTGIGLSFSEPTASISLISPDNYRDFVAPYHKDLVDHFKAKKVGVTTHICGTTYPIFEDVIQCGFTTFSFDLDQQADPKLHVDQLQRFVEVSRGRAVAIGNVDATTFEKTTKEAMSAEVKRCVDAAARHSGFILSTSCEIPPRSDPEAVRWFMDAAHEYGRSDRIFDGA
;
A
#
# COMPACT_ATOMS: atom_id res chain seq x y z
N MET A 1 -40.26 -44.69 16.59
CA MET A 1 -38.87 -44.78 16.11
C MET A 1 -38.87 -44.30 14.68
N ILE A 2 -38.00 -43.36 14.29
CA ILE A 2 -37.97 -42.82 12.94
C ILE A 2 -37.68 -43.92 11.91
N ASP A 3 -38.28 -43.85 10.72
CA ASP A 3 -37.92 -44.74 9.63
C ASP A 3 -36.68 -44.22 8.87
N VAL A 4 -35.95 -45.13 8.21
CA VAL A 4 -34.69 -44.82 7.53
C VAL A 4 -34.82 -43.76 6.42
N LYS A 5 -35.97 -43.66 5.74
CA LYS A 5 -36.19 -42.67 4.67
C LYS A 5 -36.49 -41.29 5.25
N ALA A 6 -37.25 -41.22 6.34
CA ALA A 6 -37.44 -39.97 7.07
C ALA A 6 -36.10 -39.45 7.62
N ALA A 7 -35.28 -40.33 8.19
CA ALA A 7 -33.96 -39.97 8.70
C ALA A 7 -33.02 -39.42 7.60
N ASP A 8 -32.97 -40.08 6.44
CA ASP A 8 -32.16 -39.60 5.30
C ASP A 8 -32.61 -38.21 4.83
N ARG A 9 -33.93 -37.97 4.65
CA ARG A 9 -34.46 -36.67 4.22
C ARG A 9 -34.06 -35.52 5.14
N GLU A 10 -34.02 -35.76 6.44
CA GLU A 10 -33.58 -34.74 7.40
C GLU A 10 -32.08 -34.49 7.33
N LEU A 11 -31.26 -35.53 7.21
CA LEU A 11 -29.82 -35.36 6.97
C LEU A 11 -29.56 -34.56 5.68
N GLN A 12 -30.27 -34.86 4.60
CA GLN A 12 -30.20 -34.11 3.34
C GLN A 12 -30.56 -32.62 3.55
N THR A 13 -31.56 -32.34 4.38
CA THR A 13 -32.00 -30.98 4.66
C THR A 13 -30.95 -30.18 5.44
N TYR A 14 -30.42 -30.75 6.53
CA TYR A 14 -29.63 -29.98 7.50
C TYR A 14 -28.12 -30.02 7.26
N ILE A 15 -27.59 -31.08 6.65
CA ILE A 15 -26.15 -31.24 6.43
C ILE A 15 -25.79 -31.48 4.97
N ARG A 16 -26.74 -31.80 4.08
CA ARG A 16 -26.51 -31.97 2.62
C ARG A 16 -25.29 -32.85 2.30
N PRO A 17 -25.27 -34.11 2.76
CA PRO A 17 -24.11 -34.98 2.60
C PRO A 17 -23.80 -35.19 1.11
N GLN A 18 -22.52 -35.27 0.76
CA GLN A 18 -22.09 -35.41 -0.65
C GLN A 18 -22.36 -36.80 -1.23
N THR A 19 -22.41 -37.81 -0.38
CA THR A 19 -22.72 -39.22 -0.70
C THR A 19 -23.83 -39.73 0.20
N PHE A 20 -24.44 -40.88 -0.11
CA PHE A 20 -25.51 -41.43 0.73
C PHE A 20 -25.00 -41.71 2.15
N PRO A 21 -25.70 -41.27 3.21
CA PRO A 21 -25.55 -41.85 4.54
C PRO A 21 -25.69 -43.38 4.44
N VAL A 22 -24.84 -44.13 5.14
CA VAL A 22 -24.78 -45.59 5.05
C VAL A 22 -25.41 -46.21 6.28
N ALA A 23 -26.47 -46.98 6.09
CA ALA A 23 -27.02 -47.89 7.08
C ALA A 23 -26.12 -49.14 7.21
N ILE A 24 -25.69 -49.45 8.43
CA ILE A 24 -24.81 -50.57 8.75
C ILE A 24 -25.51 -51.51 9.75
N ARG A 25 -25.56 -52.81 9.45
CA ARG A 25 -26.04 -53.87 10.35
C ARG A 25 -25.05 -55.03 10.36
N MET A 26 -24.78 -55.55 11.55
CA MET A 26 -24.00 -56.77 11.73
C MET A 26 -24.96 -57.94 11.93
N LEU A 27 -24.88 -58.98 11.09
CA LEU A 27 -25.78 -60.13 11.13
C LEU A 27 -25.20 -61.26 12.00
N ARG A 28 -26.00 -61.74 12.96
CA ARG A 28 -25.68 -62.88 13.83
C ARG A 28 -25.92 -64.20 13.11
N PRO A 29 -25.23 -65.29 13.50
CA PRO A 29 -25.50 -66.62 12.96
C PRO A 29 -27.00 -66.96 12.98
N GLY A 30 -27.55 -67.32 11.83
CA GLY A 30 -28.98 -67.64 11.65
C GLY A 30 -29.83 -66.48 11.11
N GLU A 31 -29.38 -65.22 11.15
CA GLU A 31 -30.08 -64.11 10.48
C GLU A 31 -29.83 -64.18 8.96
N PRO A 32 -30.86 -64.15 8.08
CA PRO A 32 -30.65 -64.27 6.64
C PRO A 32 -30.06 -62.98 6.02
N ILE A 33 -29.19 -63.13 5.02
CA ILE A 33 -28.78 -62.02 4.15
C ILE A 33 -29.96 -61.65 3.23
N PRO A 34 -30.36 -60.37 3.12
CA PRO A 34 -31.41 -59.97 2.19
C PRO A 34 -31.10 -60.39 0.75
N GLU A 35 -32.10 -60.91 0.02
CA GLU A 35 -31.91 -61.48 -1.32
C GLU A 35 -31.29 -60.49 -2.32
N LYS A 36 -31.65 -59.20 -2.21
CA LYS A 36 -31.13 -58.12 -3.06
C LYS A 36 -29.72 -57.65 -2.69
N ALA A 37 -29.17 -58.10 -1.57
CA ALA A 37 -27.82 -57.74 -1.16
C ALA A 37 -26.79 -58.43 -2.06
N ARG A 38 -25.87 -57.65 -2.60
CA ARG A 38 -24.74 -58.15 -3.39
C ARG A 38 -23.68 -58.74 -2.45
N ARG A 39 -23.01 -59.80 -2.87
CA ARG A 39 -21.88 -60.42 -2.20
C ARG A 39 -20.66 -60.38 -3.11
N PRO A 40 -19.52 -59.77 -2.70
CA PRO A 40 -18.36 -59.62 -3.58
C PRO A 40 -17.86 -60.91 -4.23
N ALA A 41 -17.66 -61.99 -3.49
CA ALA A 41 -17.14 -63.23 -4.04
C ALA A 41 -18.18 -63.92 -4.95
N ARG A 42 -19.47 -63.83 -4.60
CA ARG A 42 -20.57 -64.40 -5.37
C ARG A 42 -20.81 -63.66 -6.68
N ASP A 43 -20.95 -62.33 -6.62
CA ASP A 43 -21.49 -61.51 -7.72
C ASP A 43 -20.41 -60.80 -8.52
N PHE A 44 -19.31 -60.39 -7.87
CA PHE A 44 -18.21 -59.68 -8.54
C PHE A 44 -17.04 -60.60 -8.87
N LYS A 45 -17.03 -61.83 -8.32
CA LYS A 45 -15.91 -62.78 -8.39
C LYS A 45 -14.60 -62.14 -7.89
N LYS A 46 -14.71 -61.29 -6.87
CA LYS A 46 -13.62 -60.56 -6.22
C LYS A 46 -13.82 -60.58 -4.72
N LEU A 47 -12.74 -60.40 -3.97
CA LEU A 47 -12.80 -60.13 -2.55
C LEU A 47 -12.81 -58.61 -2.30
N SER A 48 -13.37 -58.21 -1.16
CA SER A 48 -13.49 -56.79 -0.78
C SER A 48 -13.13 -56.59 0.70
N MET A 49 -13.25 -55.36 1.18
CA MET A 49 -12.89 -54.93 2.53
C MET A 49 -14.04 -54.12 3.13
N ASN A 50 -14.09 -53.99 4.46
CA ASN A 50 -15.10 -53.19 5.16
C ASN A 50 -15.24 -51.76 4.60
N CYS A 51 -14.14 -51.01 4.52
CA CYS A 51 -14.10 -49.65 3.96
C CYS A 51 -14.64 -49.60 2.53
N GLN A 52 -14.21 -50.54 1.68
CA GLN A 52 -14.62 -50.59 0.28
C GLN A 52 -16.11 -50.85 0.12
N VAL A 53 -16.71 -51.77 0.90
CA VAL A 53 -18.17 -52.03 0.78
C VAL A 53 -19.01 -50.88 1.33
N ILE A 54 -18.52 -50.18 2.38
CA ILE A 54 -19.16 -48.96 2.89
C ILE A 54 -19.12 -47.86 1.82
N ASP A 55 -17.98 -47.68 1.14
CA ASP A 55 -17.86 -46.67 0.08
C ASP A 55 -18.69 -47.04 -1.17
N MET A 56 -18.73 -48.31 -1.56
CA MET A 56 -19.62 -48.78 -2.62
C MET A 56 -21.10 -48.53 -2.27
N ALA A 57 -21.50 -48.70 -1.01
CA ALA A 57 -22.86 -48.36 -0.58
C ALA A 57 -23.11 -46.86 -0.76
N ARG A 58 -22.21 -45.98 -0.26
CA ARG A 58 -22.43 -44.53 -0.31
C ARG A 58 -22.31 -43.90 -1.69
N ARG A 59 -21.54 -44.50 -2.61
CA ARG A 59 -21.29 -43.95 -3.96
C ARG A 59 -22.09 -44.65 -5.05
N TYR A 60 -22.12 -45.99 -5.05
CA TYR A 60 -22.85 -46.74 -6.09
C TYR A 60 -24.31 -46.97 -5.72
N GLY A 61 -24.67 -46.74 -4.45
CA GLY A 61 -26.03 -46.90 -3.98
C GLY A 61 -26.45 -48.37 -3.84
N TRP A 62 -25.49 -49.27 -3.62
CA TRP A 62 -25.72 -50.72 -3.54
C TRP A 62 -25.90 -51.19 -2.10
N MET A 63 -26.80 -52.17 -1.91
CA MET A 63 -26.82 -52.98 -0.70
C MET A 63 -25.83 -54.13 -0.85
N ILE A 64 -24.90 -54.26 0.10
CA ILE A 64 -23.82 -55.24 0.04
C ILE A 64 -23.73 -55.98 1.36
N ALA A 65 -23.62 -57.31 1.29
CA ALA A 65 -23.27 -58.16 2.41
C ALA A 65 -21.84 -58.68 2.23
N LEU A 66 -21.02 -58.53 3.26
CA LEU A 66 -19.64 -58.97 3.31
C LEU A 66 -19.50 -60.04 4.39
N THR A 67 -19.39 -61.30 3.97
CA THR A 67 -19.11 -62.44 4.86
C THR A 67 -17.60 -62.70 4.93
N ARG A 68 -17.17 -63.66 5.77
CA ARG A 68 -15.77 -64.11 5.81
C ARG A 68 -15.22 -64.50 4.44
N GLU A 69 -16.01 -65.19 3.62
CA GLU A 69 -15.60 -65.64 2.27
C GLU A 69 -15.42 -64.49 1.28
N ASP A 70 -16.08 -63.35 1.52
CA ASP A 70 -16.02 -62.19 0.65
C ASP A 70 -14.87 -61.23 1.01
N HIS A 71 -14.20 -61.45 2.15
CA HIS A 71 -13.33 -60.46 2.78
C HIS A 71 -11.84 -60.76 2.58
N ILE A 72 -11.06 -59.77 2.11
CA ILE A 72 -9.60 -59.90 1.91
C ILE A 72 -8.75 -59.28 3.03
N CYS A 73 -9.22 -58.20 3.67
CA CYS A 73 -8.42 -57.49 4.66
C CYS A 73 -8.43 -58.21 6.03
N SER A 74 -7.29 -58.80 6.42
CA SER A 74 -7.12 -59.52 7.69
C SER A 74 -7.43 -58.67 8.92
N LEU A 75 -7.11 -57.38 8.87
CA LEU A 75 -7.40 -56.43 9.95
C LEU A 75 -8.92 -56.25 10.16
N GLY A 76 -9.66 -56.09 9.07
CA GLY A 76 -11.12 -55.96 9.09
C GLY A 76 -11.84 -57.24 9.52
N ILE A 77 -11.33 -58.40 9.08
CA ILE A 77 -11.81 -59.73 9.49
C ILE A 77 -11.68 -59.89 11.01
N ALA A 78 -10.50 -59.57 11.55
CA ALA A 78 -10.24 -59.68 12.99
C ALA A 78 -11.07 -58.67 13.81
N ALA A 79 -11.22 -57.43 13.32
CA ALA A 79 -12.01 -56.39 14.00
C ALA A 79 -13.49 -56.77 14.09
N LEU A 80 -14.08 -57.27 12.99
CA LEU A 80 -15.50 -57.65 12.95
C LEU A 80 -15.79 -59.05 13.53
N GLY A 81 -14.77 -59.77 14.00
CA GLY A 81 -14.95 -61.09 14.63
C GLY A 81 -15.28 -62.21 13.66
N PHE A 82 -15.02 -62.05 12.35
CA PHE A 82 -15.28 -63.08 11.35
C PHE A 82 -14.29 -64.26 11.40
N GLU A 83 -13.13 -64.06 12.03
CA GLU A 83 -12.16 -65.12 12.28
C GLU A 83 -11.35 -64.81 13.55
N LYS A 84 -10.77 -65.84 14.17
CA LYS A 84 -9.89 -65.65 15.33
C LYS A 84 -8.60 -64.89 14.93
N PRO A 85 -8.20 -63.83 15.68
CA PRO A 85 -6.93 -63.15 15.43
C PRO A 85 -5.73 -64.09 15.55
N THR A 86 -4.77 -63.98 14.62
CA THR A 86 -3.53 -64.77 14.64
C THR A 86 -2.47 -64.14 15.55
N HIS A 87 -1.35 -64.83 15.79
CA HIS A 87 -0.21 -64.29 16.54
C HIS A 87 0.34 -62.97 15.94
N LEU A 88 0.18 -62.73 14.63
CA LEU A 88 0.59 -61.48 14.00
C LEU A 88 -0.25 -60.28 14.47
N HIS A 89 -1.52 -60.47 14.79
CA HIS A 89 -2.43 -59.41 15.24
C HIS A 89 -2.21 -58.97 16.69
N ASN A 90 -1.28 -59.60 17.41
CA ASN A 90 -0.99 -59.33 18.83
C ASN A 90 0.50 -59.12 19.10
N SER A 91 1.34 -59.11 18.06
CA SER A 91 2.80 -59.09 18.19
C SER A 91 3.43 -57.74 17.83
N GLY A 92 2.62 -56.78 17.37
CA GLY A 92 3.06 -55.50 16.82
C GLY A 92 3.54 -55.57 15.37
N THR A 93 3.58 -56.78 14.79
CA THR A 93 4.12 -57.02 13.45
C THR A 93 3.31 -56.31 12.36
N LEU A 94 2.00 -56.07 12.55
CA LEU A 94 1.17 -55.39 11.55
C LEU A 94 1.26 -53.86 11.66
N CYS A 95 2.07 -53.33 12.59
CA CYS A 95 2.31 -51.91 12.78
C CYS A 95 3.78 -51.54 12.54
N GLU A 96 4.72 -52.41 12.94
CA GLU A 96 6.16 -52.16 12.85
C GLU A 96 6.60 -51.82 11.43
N GLY A 97 7.37 -50.74 11.28
CA GLY A 97 7.90 -50.27 10.00
C GLY A 97 6.87 -49.59 9.09
N MET A 98 5.58 -49.59 9.45
CA MET A 98 4.51 -48.93 8.68
C MET A 98 3.83 -47.79 9.44
N TYR A 99 3.49 -48.03 10.71
CA TYR A 99 2.83 -47.06 11.61
C TYR A 99 3.64 -46.79 12.87
N THR A 100 4.50 -47.72 13.28
CA THR A 100 5.28 -47.62 14.51
C THR A 100 6.72 -48.06 14.27
N GLU A 101 7.68 -47.45 14.95
CA GLU A 101 9.11 -47.80 14.82
C GLU A 101 9.41 -49.22 15.33
N THR A 102 8.74 -49.66 16.41
CA THR A 102 9.04 -50.93 17.08
C THR A 102 7.80 -51.81 17.24
N LYS A 103 7.98 -53.13 17.36
CA LYS A 103 6.91 -54.07 17.75
C LYS A 103 6.24 -53.70 19.07
N GLU A 104 6.97 -53.18 20.04
CA GLU A 104 6.39 -52.82 21.34
C GLU A 104 5.38 -51.67 21.20
N ALA A 105 5.73 -50.63 20.44
CA ALA A 105 4.76 -49.60 20.07
C ALA A 105 3.61 -50.18 19.24
N GLY A 106 3.92 -51.06 18.28
CA GLY A 106 2.93 -51.72 17.44
C GLY A 106 1.92 -52.56 18.22
N ARG A 107 2.34 -53.27 19.27
CA ARG A 107 1.48 -54.06 20.16
C ARG A 107 0.46 -53.19 20.86
N ARG A 108 0.85 -52.00 21.33
CA ARG A 108 -0.09 -51.05 21.93
C ARG A 108 -1.15 -50.61 20.92
N SER A 109 -0.75 -50.30 19.69
CA SER A 109 -1.69 -49.95 18.61
C SER A 109 -2.63 -51.10 18.27
N GLU A 110 -2.15 -52.34 18.16
CA GLU A 110 -2.98 -53.52 17.86
C GLU A 110 -3.95 -53.88 19.00
N ALA A 111 -3.55 -53.65 20.24
CA ALA A 111 -4.35 -53.86 21.44
C ALA A 111 -5.44 -52.80 21.63
N ALA A 112 -5.22 -51.57 21.13
CA ALA A 112 -6.18 -50.47 21.21
C ALA A 112 -7.36 -50.59 20.22
N VAL A 113 -7.27 -51.49 19.22
CA VAL A 113 -8.34 -51.72 18.25
C VAL A 113 -9.48 -52.47 18.93
N ASP A 114 -10.68 -51.87 18.96
CA ASP A 114 -11.90 -52.54 19.41
C ASP A 114 -12.24 -53.72 18.49
N LYS A 115 -12.71 -54.84 19.05
CA LYS A 115 -13.05 -56.06 18.27
C LYS A 115 -14.34 -56.67 18.80
N PHE A 116 -15.13 -57.27 17.91
CA PHE A 116 -16.20 -58.19 18.32
C PHE A 116 -15.63 -59.55 18.72
N ALA A 117 -16.40 -60.34 19.46
CA ALA A 117 -15.98 -61.70 19.80
C ALA A 117 -15.99 -62.58 18.52
N PRO A 118 -15.00 -63.48 18.33
CA PRO A 118 -14.99 -64.37 17.18
C PRO A 118 -16.29 -65.19 17.06
N GLY A 119 -16.94 -65.13 15.91
CA GLY A 119 -18.20 -65.83 15.63
C GLY A 119 -19.47 -65.14 16.16
N GLU A 120 -19.35 -63.96 16.80
CA GLU A 120 -20.51 -63.18 17.26
C GLU A 120 -21.40 -62.73 16.09
N TYR A 121 -20.76 -62.34 14.99
CA TYR A 121 -21.40 -61.96 13.74
C TYR A 121 -20.77 -62.72 12.58
N TYR A 122 -21.55 -63.04 11.55
CA TYR A 122 -21.07 -63.77 10.38
C TYR A 122 -21.05 -62.92 9.08
N ALA A 123 -21.75 -61.77 9.08
CA ALA A 123 -21.78 -60.88 7.92
C ALA A 123 -21.94 -59.40 8.33
N LEU A 124 -21.28 -58.53 7.57
CA LEU A 124 -21.48 -57.07 7.57
C LEU A 124 -22.45 -56.73 6.45
N LEU A 125 -23.57 -56.10 6.78
CA LEU A 125 -24.57 -55.65 5.81
C LEU A 125 -24.58 -54.12 5.76
N VAL A 126 -24.40 -53.55 4.58
CA VAL A 126 -24.38 -52.10 4.34
C VAL A 126 -25.32 -51.72 3.20
N ALA A 127 -25.94 -50.55 3.30
CA ALA A 127 -26.78 -49.98 2.24
C ALA A 127 -26.86 -48.45 2.38
N PRO A 128 -27.19 -47.70 1.31
CA PRO A 128 -27.71 -46.35 1.46
C PRO A 128 -28.87 -46.32 2.45
N LEU A 129 -28.90 -45.33 3.34
CA LEU A 129 -29.88 -45.22 4.40
C LEU A 129 -31.31 -45.21 3.85
N ASP A 130 -31.57 -44.43 2.79
CA ASP A 130 -32.87 -44.33 2.11
C ASP A 130 -33.32 -45.65 1.41
N ARG A 131 -32.40 -46.59 1.20
CA ARG A 131 -32.63 -47.88 0.52
C ARG A 131 -32.50 -49.08 1.45
N ALA A 132 -32.19 -48.87 2.72
CA ALA A 132 -32.07 -49.96 3.67
C ALA A 132 -33.44 -50.63 3.89
N THR A 133 -33.48 -51.96 3.72
CA THR A 133 -34.66 -52.79 4.01
C THR A 133 -34.55 -53.49 5.36
N PHE A 134 -33.67 -52.97 6.22
CA PHE A 134 -33.35 -53.50 7.54
C PHE A 134 -33.16 -52.32 8.50
N GLU A 135 -33.34 -52.59 9.79
CA GLU A 135 -33.01 -51.63 10.83
C GLU A 135 -31.49 -51.64 11.08
N PRO A 136 -30.77 -50.51 10.89
CA PRO A 136 -29.34 -50.48 11.11
C PRO A 136 -29.00 -50.52 12.60
N HIS A 137 -27.80 -51.00 12.92
CA HIS A 137 -27.20 -50.75 14.24
C HIS A 137 -26.51 -49.38 14.27
N VAL A 138 -25.90 -48.98 13.15
CA VAL A 138 -25.13 -47.75 13.00
C VAL A 138 -25.48 -47.07 11.68
N VAL A 139 -25.55 -45.75 11.69
CA VAL A 139 -25.53 -44.92 10.48
C VAL A 139 -24.17 -44.25 10.38
N CYS A 140 -23.49 -44.43 9.25
CA CYS A 140 -22.20 -43.78 8.96
C CYS A 140 -22.39 -42.69 7.90
N ILE A 141 -21.95 -41.48 8.21
CA ILE A 141 -22.06 -40.31 7.33
C ILE A 141 -20.64 -39.84 7.04
N TYR A 142 -20.19 -39.99 5.81
CA TYR A 142 -18.99 -39.31 5.33
C TYR A 142 -19.33 -37.86 4.97
N ALA A 143 -18.55 -36.93 5.49
CA ALA A 143 -18.85 -35.51 5.41
C ALA A 143 -17.56 -34.67 5.54
N ASN A 144 -17.59 -33.42 5.08
CA ASN A 144 -16.49 -32.49 5.33
C ASN A 144 -16.46 -32.02 6.80
N PRO A 145 -15.38 -31.37 7.27
CA PRO A 145 -15.28 -30.92 8.66
C PRO A 145 -16.43 -30.01 9.13
N ALA A 146 -16.98 -29.16 8.25
CA ALA A 146 -18.11 -28.29 8.60
C ALA A 146 -19.41 -29.07 8.81
N GLN A 147 -19.65 -30.12 8.03
CA GLN A 147 -20.79 -31.03 8.20
C GLN A 147 -20.62 -31.90 9.46
N VAL A 148 -19.41 -32.40 9.75
CA VAL A 148 -19.10 -33.11 11.00
C VAL A 148 -19.30 -32.20 12.22
N MET A 149 -18.93 -30.91 12.11
CA MET A 149 -19.23 -29.92 13.15
C MET A 149 -20.74 -29.79 13.39
N ARG A 150 -21.56 -29.75 12.34
CA ARG A 150 -23.04 -29.73 12.48
C ARG A 150 -23.58 -30.97 13.21
N LEU A 151 -23.08 -32.15 12.85
CA LEU A 151 -23.46 -33.41 13.51
C LEU A 151 -22.99 -33.46 14.97
N THR A 152 -21.81 -32.91 15.27
CA THR A 152 -21.29 -32.80 16.64
C THR A 152 -22.15 -31.85 17.48
N GLN A 153 -22.51 -30.68 16.94
CA GLN A 153 -23.43 -29.74 17.60
C GLN A 153 -24.80 -30.37 17.85
N ALA A 154 -25.30 -31.19 16.92
CA ALA A 154 -26.54 -31.93 17.08
C ALA A 154 -26.44 -32.99 18.19
N ALA A 155 -25.35 -33.76 18.25
CA ALA A 155 -25.10 -34.73 19.32
C ALA A 155 -24.99 -34.08 20.71
N LEU A 156 -24.56 -32.82 20.76
CA LEU A 156 -24.44 -32.05 22.01
C LEU A 156 -25.67 -31.20 22.31
N TRP A 157 -26.69 -31.19 21.45
CA TRP A 157 -27.85 -30.29 21.60
C TRP A 157 -28.55 -30.43 22.95
N LYS A 158 -28.86 -31.66 23.36
CA LYS A 158 -29.50 -31.93 24.66
C LYS A 158 -28.51 -32.01 25.82
N ARG A 159 -27.28 -32.42 25.53
CA ARG A 159 -26.30 -32.86 26.55
C ARG A 159 -25.31 -31.77 26.93
N GLY A 160 -25.05 -30.80 26.06
CA GLY A 160 -23.96 -29.83 26.19
C GLY A 160 -22.58 -30.51 26.26
N GLY A 161 -21.56 -29.75 26.63
CA GLY A 161 -20.21 -30.30 26.89
C GLY A 161 -19.41 -30.61 25.62
N LYS A 162 -18.77 -31.78 25.57
CA LYS A 162 -17.87 -32.20 24.49
C LYS A 162 -18.16 -33.64 24.06
N LEU A 163 -18.03 -33.90 22.76
CA LEU A 163 -18.04 -35.26 22.21
C LEU A 163 -16.60 -35.81 22.24
N ALA A 164 -16.40 -36.98 22.84
CA ALA A 164 -15.09 -37.63 22.92
C ALA A 164 -15.01 -38.80 21.93
N SER A 165 -14.02 -38.75 21.04
CA SER A 165 -13.65 -39.82 20.12
C SER A 165 -12.12 -39.99 20.13
N ALA A 166 -11.65 -41.20 19.87
CA ALA A 166 -10.23 -41.54 19.78
C ALA A 166 -9.91 -42.02 18.36
N PHE A 167 -8.71 -41.70 17.87
CA PHE A 167 -8.30 -41.98 16.50
C PHE A 167 -7.00 -42.79 16.49
N GLY A 168 -7.03 -43.97 15.90
CA GLY A 168 -5.85 -44.81 15.72
C GLY A 168 -5.07 -44.54 14.43
N GLY A 169 -5.66 -43.81 13.47
CA GLY A 169 -5.08 -43.60 12.14
C GLY A 169 -4.96 -44.88 11.31
N ARG A 170 -5.56 -45.99 11.77
CA ARG A 170 -5.61 -47.32 11.13
C ARG A 170 -6.87 -48.05 11.56
N ILE A 171 -7.41 -48.89 10.67
CA ILE A 171 -8.57 -49.76 10.99
C ILE A 171 -9.75 -48.94 11.52
N ASP A 172 -9.96 -47.77 10.96
CA ASP A 172 -11.10 -46.89 11.24
C ASP A 172 -12.45 -47.57 10.97
N CYS A 173 -12.53 -48.56 10.06
CA CYS A 173 -13.74 -49.39 9.92
C CYS A 173 -14.15 -50.08 11.23
N SER A 174 -13.20 -50.31 12.15
CA SER A 174 -13.48 -50.75 13.51
C SER A 174 -14.08 -49.63 14.36
N GLU A 175 -13.55 -48.41 14.26
CA GLU A 175 -14.07 -47.23 14.95
C GLU A 175 -15.50 -46.92 14.48
N ILE A 176 -15.74 -47.01 13.16
CA ILE A 176 -17.04 -46.81 12.52
C ILE A 176 -18.07 -47.81 13.09
N ILE A 177 -17.73 -49.10 13.13
CA ILE A 177 -18.69 -50.16 13.41
C ILE A 177 -18.61 -50.59 14.87
N VAL A 178 -17.47 -51.16 15.28
CA VAL A 178 -17.30 -51.84 16.57
C VAL A 178 -17.34 -50.84 17.72
N THR A 179 -16.53 -49.78 17.66
CA THR A 179 -16.47 -48.76 18.73
C THR A 179 -17.82 -48.06 18.89
N THR A 180 -18.45 -47.64 17.79
CA THR A 180 -19.79 -47.04 17.82
C THR A 180 -20.83 -47.97 18.47
N MET A 181 -20.89 -49.24 18.05
CA MET A 181 -21.83 -50.21 18.62
C MET A 181 -21.55 -50.51 20.10
N ARG A 182 -20.28 -50.68 20.50
CA ARG A 182 -19.91 -51.05 21.87
C ARG A 182 -20.09 -49.91 22.87
N THR A 183 -19.78 -48.68 22.45
CA THR A 183 -19.90 -47.50 23.32
C THR A 183 -21.32 -46.95 23.39
N ASP A 184 -22.17 -47.30 22.41
CA ASP A 184 -23.48 -46.69 22.18
C ASP A 184 -23.39 -45.16 22.27
N ARG A 185 -22.41 -44.59 21.54
CA ARG A 185 -22.18 -43.15 21.46
C ARG A 185 -21.80 -42.77 20.03
N PRO A 186 -22.25 -41.60 19.54
CA PRO A 186 -21.78 -41.09 18.27
C PRO A 186 -20.26 -40.92 18.26
N GLN A 187 -19.62 -41.22 17.14
CA GLN A 187 -18.18 -41.03 16.97
C GLN A 187 -17.91 -40.04 15.84
N VAL A 188 -16.98 -39.12 16.08
CA VAL A 188 -16.23 -38.49 14.99
C VAL A 188 -15.19 -39.50 14.55
N ILE A 189 -15.06 -39.72 13.25
CA ILE A 189 -14.13 -40.67 12.66
C ILE A 189 -13.14 -39.89 11.80
N LEU A 190 -11.86 -40.19 11.97
CA LEU A 190 -10.79 -39.72 11.11
C LEU A 190 -10.43 -40.85 10.13
N PRO A 191 -10.83 -40.76 8.86
CA PRO A 191 -10.58 -41.83 7.90
C PRO A 191 -9.10 -42.18 7.79
N CYS A 192 -8.78 -43.46 7.95
CA CYS A 192 -7.41 -43.94 7.99
C CYS A 192 -6.79 -44.09 6.59
N SER A 193 -5.48 -44.34 6.51
CA SER A 193 -4.80 -44.55 5.22
C SER A 193 -5.45 -45.68 4.40
N GLY A 194 -5.90 -46.76 5.05
CA GLY A 194 -6.59 -47.85 4.37
C GLY A 194 -7.95 -47.44 3.79
N ASP A 195 -8.71 -46.61 4.49
CA ASP A 195 -9.99 -46.10 3.99
C ASP A 195 -9.80 -45.12 2.84
N ARG A 196 -8.77 -44.26 2.92
CA ARG A 196 -8.42 -43.34 1.83
C ARG A 196 -7.93 -44.07 0.58
N ILE A 197 -7.08 -45.09 0.73
CA ILE A 197 -6.49 -45.82 -0.40
C ILE A 197 -7.46 -46.86 -0.97
N PHE A 198 -8.10 -47.68 -0.14
CA PHE A 198 -8.92 -48.80 -0.62
C PHE A 198 -10.42 -48.49 -0.62
N GLY A 199 -10.87 -47.66 0.33
CA GLY A 199 -12.23 -47.11 0.37
C GLY A 199 -12.39 -45.83 -0.46
N GLN A 200 -11.31 -45.26 -1.01
CA GLN A 200 -11.36 -44.06 -1.86
C GLN A 200 -11.96 -42.81 -1.16
N THR A 201 -11.84 -42.74 0.18
CA THR A 201 -12.21 -41.56 0.96
C THR A 201 -11.31 -40.37 0.63
N GLN A 202 -11.90 -39.21 0.32
CA GLN A 202 -11.19 -38.03 -0.16
C GLN A 202 -10.49 -37.26 0.97
N ASP A 203 -9.42 -36.53 0.66
CA ASP A 203 -8.60 -35.78 1.64
C ASP A 203 -9.40 -34.81 2.53
N HIS A 204 -10.47 -34.23 1.99
CA HIS A 204 -11.35 -33.31 2.70
C HIS A 204 -12.50 -34.00 3.46
N GLU A 205 -12.62 -35.33 3.37
CA GLU A 205 -13.65 -36.10 4.05
C GLU A 205 -13.19 -36.56 5.44
N MET A 206 -14.13 -36.42 6.37
CA MET A 206 -14.21 -37.08 7.66
C MET A 206 -15.40 -38.04 7.65
N ALA A 207 -15.62 -38.78 8.72
CA ALA A 207 -16.88 -39.49 8.93
C ALA A 207 -17.46 -39.23 10.31
N PHE A 208 -18.75 -39.45 10.46
CA PHE A 208 -19.47 -39.36 11.71
C PHE A 208 -20.43 -40.54 11.81
N THR A 209 -20.40 -41.26 12.92
CA THR A 209 -21.26 -42.44 13.14
C THR A 209 -22.26 -42.20 14.24
N ILE A 210 -23.47 -42.73 14.04
CA ILE A 210 -24.60 -42.55 14.95
C ILE A 210 -25.15 -43.94 15.28
N PRO A 211 -25.18 -44.37 16.56
CA PRO A 211 -25.97 -45.53 16.97
C PRO A 211 -27.43 -45.29 16.59
N TRP A 212 -28.08 -46.26 15.94
CA TRP A 212 -29.43 -46.05 15.39
C TRP A 212 -30.45 -45.61 16.44
N ALA A 213 -30.32 -46.12 17.68
CA ALA A 213 -31.15 -45.74 18.82
C ALA A 213 -31.11 -44.23 19.15
N GLN A 214 -30.04 -43.52 18.75
CA GLN A 214 -29.85 -42.09 18.99
C GLN A 214 -30.18 -41.22 17.76
N MET A 215 -30.59 -41.82 16.64
CA MET A 215 -30.83 -41.08 15.40
C MET A 215 -31.88 -39.97 15.55
N GLU A 216 -32.99 -40.23 16.25
CA GLU A 216 -34.03 -39.22 16.51
C GLU A 216 -33.47 -38.02 17.32
N GLU A 217 -32.65 -38.28 18.34
CA GLU A 217 -32.04 -37.23 19.16
C GLU A 217 -31.09 -36.36 18.33
N ILE A 218 -30.30 -36.97 17.42
CA ILE A 218 -29.43 -36.23 16.50
C ILE A 218 -30.25 -35.34 15.56
N LEU A 219 -31.33 -35.86 14.98
CA LEU A 219 -32.16 -35.07 14.07
C LEU A 219 -32.84 -33.91 14.80
N GLU A 220 -33.33 -34.13 16.03
CA GLU A 220 -33.82 -33.05 16.89
C GLU A 220 -32.75 -31.99 17.14
N GLY A 221 -31.50 -32.40 17.38
CA GLY A 221 -30.37 -31.48 17.54
C GLY A 221 -30.04 -30.69 16.28
N LEU A 222 -30.13 -31.31 15.11
CA LEU A 222 -29.97 -30.61 13.83
C LEU A 222 -31.07 -29.57 13.62
N ARG A 223 -32.34 -29.93 13.89
CA ARG A 223 -33.49 -29.02 13.85
C ARG A 223 -33.32 -27.83 14.80
N GLY A 224 -33.02 -28.12 16.07
CA GLY A 224 -32.90 -27.10 17.12
C GLY A 224 -31.77 -26.11 16.87
N THR A 225 -30.57 -26.61 16.56
CA THR A 225 -29.43 -25.73 16.25
C THR A 225 -29.63 -24.94 14.95
N HIS A 226 -30.33 -25.50 13.94
CA HIS A 226 -30.68 -24.78 12.72
C HIS A 226 -31.66 -23.62 12.99
N ALA A 227 -32.67 -23.84 13.82
CA ALA A 227 -33.58 -22.79 14.27
C ALA A 227 -32.85 -21.68 15.04
N GLY A 228 -31.81 -22.04 15.80
CA GLY A 228 -30.90 -21.11 16.48
C GLY A 228 -29.91 -20.37 15.56
N GLY A 229 -30.00 -20.52 14.23
CA GLY A 229 -29.18 -19.81 13.27
C GLY A 229 -27.90 -20.54 12.83
N ILE A 230 -27.60 -21.72 13.39
CA ILE A 230 -26.43 -22.52 13.01
C ILE A 230 -26.78 -23.38 11.80
N ARG A 231 -26.36 -22.95 10.61
CA ARG A 231 -26.76 -23.56 9.32
C ARG A 231 -25.59 -24.15 8.57
N TYR A 232 -25.91 -25.02 7.60
CA TYR A 232 -24.97 -25.48 6.57
C TYR A 232 -25.53 -25.19 5.17
N PRO A 233 -24.72 -24.68 4.23
CA PRO A 233 -23.34 -24.20 4.38
C PRO A 233 -23.18 -23.11 5.46
N ILE A 234 -21.96 -22.95 5.99
CA ILE A 234 -21.69 -21.96 7.05
C ILE A 234 -21.91 -20.55 6.49
N THR A 235 -22.83 -19.80 7.10
CA THR A 235 -23.11 -18.41 6.75
C THR A 235 -21.83 -17.57 6.86
N GLN A 236 -21.44 -16.92 5.78
CA GLN A 236 -20.33 -15.98 5.76
C GLN A 236 -20.84 -14.58 6.13
N PHE A 237 -20.14 -13.89 7.03
CA PHE A 237 -20.44 -12.50 7.38
C PHE A 237 -19.85 -11.57 6.31
N MET A 238 -20.72 -10.86 5.58
CA MET A 238 -20.33 -9.99 4.47
C MET A 238 -20.65 -8.50 4.72
N GLU A 239 -21.19 -8.17 5.90
CA GLU A 239 -21.60 -6.81 6.27
C GLU A 239 -20.41 -6.02 6.85
N TYR A 240 -19.34 -5.89 6.06
CA TYR A 240 -18.20 -5.06 6.38
C TYR A 240 -17.92 -4.08 5.24
N GLU A 241 -17.40 -2.90 5.56
CA GLU A 241 -16.94 -1.94 4.56
C GLU A 241 -15.54 -2.33 4.07
N ALA A 242 -15.39 -2.57 2.77
CA ALA A 242 -14.10 -2.86 2.17
C ALA A 242 -13.29 -1.58 1.96
N LYS A 243 -12.04 -1.56 2.44
CA LYS A 243 -11.11 -0.46 2.14
C LYS A 243 -10.46 -0.69 0.78
N LEU A 244 -10.75 0.20 -0.18
CA LEU A 244 -10.10 0.18 -1.50
C LEU A 244 -8.69 0.81 -1.43
N PRO A 245 -7.79 0.47 -2.39
CA PRO A 245 -6.50 1.13 -2.55
C PRO A 245 -6.64 2.66 -2.69
N ALA A 246 -5.69 3.41 -2.13
CA ALA A 246 -5.72 4.89 -2.12
C ALA A 246 -5.87 5.52 -3.52
N ARG A 247 -5.24 4.93 -4.54
CA ARG A 247 -5.35 5.39 -5.94
C ARG A 247 -6.76 5.25 -6.51
N TYR A 248 -7.55 4.28 -6.05
CA TYR A 248 -8.95 4.13 -6.50
C TYR A 248 -9.85 5.12 -5.77
N MET A 249 -9.55 5.41 -4.50
CA MET A 249 -10.25 6.45 -3.75
C MET A 249 -10.02 7.85 -4.32
N GLU A 250 -8.92 8.08 -5.03
CA GLU A 250 -8.67 9.33 -5.74
C GLU A 250 -9.67 9.56 -6.88
N ALA A 251 -10.04 8.52 -7.62
CA ALA A 251 -11.10 8.62 -8.63
C ALA A 251 -12.46 8.98 -8.00
N ASN A 252 -12.77 8.40 -6.83
CA ASN A 252 -13.99 8.77 -6.09
C ASN A 252 -13.96 10.24 -5.67
N ARG A 253 -12.79 10.76 -5.24
CA ARG A 253 -12.63 12.17 -4.91
C ARG A 253 -12.88 13.06 -6.12
N VAL A 254 -12.38 12.69 -7.31
CA VAL A 254 -12.66 13.42 -8.56
C VAL A 254 -14.15 13.46 -8.83
N TRP A 255 -14.86 12.32 -8.74
CA TRP A 255 -16.32 12.32 -8.89
C TRP A 255 -17.03 13.16 -7.84
N ASP A 256 -16.60 13.12 -6.58
CA ASP A 256 -17.19 13.98 -5.55
C ASP A 256 -16.98 15.47 -5.87
N VAL A 257 -15.90 15.85 -6.55
CA VAL A 257 -15.70 17.21 -7.05
C VAL A 257 -16.63 17.52 -8.23
N GLU A 258 -16.70 16.65 -9.24
CA GLU A 258 -17.57 16.82 -10.41
C GLU A 258 -19.05 16.92 -10.05
N HIS A 259 -19.49 16.18 -9.02
CA HIS A 259 -20.86 16.21 -8.51
C HIS A 259 -21.08 17.31 -7.45
N GLY A 260 -20.11 18.20 -7.22
CA GLY A 260 -20.24 19.35 -6.33
C GLY A 260 -20.34 19.02 -4.84
N LYS A 261 -19.96 17.80 -4.43
CA LYS A 261 -19.88 17.43 -3.00
C LYS A 261 -18.63 18.01 -2.33
N THR A 262 -17.56 18.20 -3.10
CA THR A 262 -16.32 18.85 -2.67
C THR A 262 -15.76 19.72 -3.80
N ALA A 263 -14.70 20.50 -3.55
CA ALA A 263 -14.00 21.28 -4.58
C ALA A 263 -12.48 21.22 -4.34
N TYR A 264 -11.68 21.33 -5.41
CA TYR A 264 -10.23 21.51 -5.27
C TYR A 264 -9.92 22.91 -4.77
N THR A 265 -9.21 22.99 -3.65
CA THR A 265 -8.57 24.24 -3.21
C THR A 265 -7.30 24.50 -4.02
N ASN A 266 -6.82 25.75 -4.03
CA ASN A 266 -5.53 26.09 -4.66
C ASN A 266 -4.39 25.23 -4.09
N ARG A 267 -4.40 25.02 -2.77
CA ARG A 267 -3.45 24.12 -2.10
C ARG A 267 -3.55 22.66 -2.59
N ASP A 268 -4.76 22.14 -2.83
CA ASP A 268 -4.93 20.77 -3.33
C ASP A 268 -4.26 20.56 -4.69
N ARG A 269 -4.32 21.55 -5.59
CA ARG A 269 -3.68 21.49 -6.91
C ARG A 269 -2.16 21.41 -6.80
N VAL A 270 -1.57 22.18 -5.90
CA VAL A 270 -0.12 22.12 -5.62
C VAL A 270 0.28 20.77 -5.02
N VAL A 271 -0.53 20.25 -4.08
CA VAL A 271 -0.30 18.92 -3.50
C VAL A 271 -0.41 17.82 -4.55
N ALA A 272 -1.35 17.92 -5.50
CA ALA A 272 -1.47 16.99 -6.61
C ALA A 272 -0.20 17.00 -7.48
N ALA A 273 0.33 18.18 -7.83
CA ALA A 273 1.60 18.31 -8.56
C ALA A 273 2.76 17.65 -7.80
N TYR A 274 2.94 17.91 -6.49
CA TYR A 274 3.99 17.26 -5.69
C TYR A 274 3.83 15.75 -5.56
N ARG A 275 2.58 15.25 -5.57
CA ARG A 275 2.28 13.82 -5.59
C ARG A 275 2.41 13.18 -6.97
N ARG A 276 2.69 13.98 -8.01
CA ARG A 276 2.72 13.54 -9.42
C ARG A 276 1.37 12.93 -9.80
N SER A 277 0.32 13.61 -9.40
CA SER A 277 -1.08 13.31 -9.73
C SER A 277 -1.72 14.53 -10.40
N PHE A 278 -3.00 14.40 -10.71
CA PHE A 278 -3.79 15.42 -11.41
C PHE A 278 -4.86 16.02 -10.49
N ALA A 279 -5.25 17.25 -10.79
CA ALA A 279 -6.38 17.94 -10.18
C ALA A 279 -7.34 18.37 -11.29
N ASP A 280 -8.27 19.29 -11.01
CA ASP A 280 -9.14 19.92 -12.02
C ASP A 280 -8.37 20.79 -13.02
N ARG A 281 -7.27 21.40 -12.60
CA ARG A 281 -6.29 22.11 -13.45
C ARG A 281 -4.88 22.06 -12.85
N ILE A 282 -3.87 22.37 -13.65
CA ILE A 282 -2.51 22.56 -13.13
C ILE A 282 -2.46 23.75 -12.15
N PRO A 283 -1.62 23.69 -11.10
CA PRO A 283 -1.35 24.83 -10.25
C PRO A 283 -0.52 25.89 -10.98
N VAL A 284 -0.75 27.16 -10.65
CA VAL A 284 -0.06 28.32 -11.24
C VAL A 284 0.28 29.39 -10.19
N TYR A 285 1.47 29.99 -10.31
CA TYR A 285 1.81 31.23 -9.63
C TYR A 285 2.95 31.96 -10.37
N PRO A 286 2.95 33.30 -10.47
CA PRO A 286 4.12 34.06 -10.89
C PRO A 286 5.06 34.29 -9.71
N ILE A 287 6.37 34.32 -9.95
CA ILE A 287 7.36 34.73 -8.95
C ILE A 287 7.36 36.26 -8.91
N VAL A 288 6.81 36.85 -7.84
CA VAL A 288 6.58 38.30 -7.78
C VAL A 288 7.64 39.08 -7.00
N ALA A 289 8.22 38.53 -5.95
CA ALA A 289 9.24 39.21 -5.14
C ALA A 289 8.88 40.68 -4.84
N SER A 290 9.75 41.63 -5.22
CA SER A 290 9.56 43.08 -5.05
C SER A 290 8.36 43.66 -5.80
N PHE A 291 7.84 43.00 -6.85
CA PHE A 291 6.62 43.44 -7.53
C PHE A 291 5.42 43.50 -6.58
N ALA A 292 5.35 42.59 -5.59
CA ALA A 292 4.26 42.64 -4.60
C ALA A 292 4.24 43.97 -3.84
N GLY A 293 5.41 44.52 -3.50
CA GLY A 293 5.52 45.81 -2.80
C GLY A 293 5.20 47.00 -3.69
N THR A 294 5.75 47.05 -4.89
CA THR A 294 5.54 48.16 -5.84
C THR A 294 4.11 48.22 -6.36
N LEU A 295 3.42 47.08 -6.46
CA LEU A 295 1.98 46.99 -6.74
C LEU A 295 1.14 47.80 -5.74
N ASP A 296 1.63 47.90 -4.50
CA ASP A 296 1.04 48.65 -3.39
C ASP A 296 1.68 50.04 -3.19
N GLY A 297 2.51 50.49 -4.14
CA GLY A 297 3.16 51.80 -4.13
C GLY A 297 4.35 51.90 -3.16
N LEU A 298 4.90 50.79 -2.68
CA LEU A 298 6.11 50.78 -1.85
C LEU A 298 7.37 50.91 -2.72
N SER A 299 8.42 51.52 -2.17
CA SER A 299 9.77 51.35 -2.72
C SER A 299 10.29 49.94 -2.45
N ILE A 300 11.27 49.50 -3.25
CA ILE A 300 11.91 48.19 -3.08
C ILE A 300 12.53 48.07 -1.68
N GLU A 301 13.21 49.11 -1.21
CA GLU A 301 13.79 49.16 0.14
C GLU A 301 12.72 49.01 1.23
N ALA A 302 11.61 49.74 1.13
CA ALA A 302 10.54 49.67 2.12
C ALA A 302 9.91 48.26 2.16
N TYR A 303 9.70 47.62 1.00
CA TYR A 303 9.23 46.24 0.94
C TYR A 303 10.22 45.25 1.57
N CYS A 304 11.52 45.45 1.37
CA CYS A 304 12.54 44.53 1.87
C CYS A 304 12.88 44.69 3.36
N THR A 305 12.63 45.88 3.93
CA THR A 305 13.09 46.25 5.28
C THR A 305 11.96 46.45 6.30
N ASP A 306 10.72 46.73 5.86
CA ASP A 306 9.55 46.87 6.73
C ASP A 306 8.65 45.62 6.63
N VAL A 307 8.78 44.73 7.62
CA VAL A 307 8.07 43.45 7.67
C VAL A 307 6.55 43.59 7.62
N GLN A 308 5.99 44.61 8.27
CA GLN A 308 4.53 44.79 8.34
C GLN A 308 3.98 45.24 7.00
N ARG A 309 4.72 46.12 6.30
CA ARG A 309 4.37 46.51 4.92
C ARG A 309 4.52 45.35 3.95
N ALA A 310 5.57 44.53 4.08
CA ALA A 310 5.78 43.34 3.25
C ALA A 310 4.64 42.33 3.39
N ILE A 311 4.23 42.01 4.63
CA ILE A 311 3.09 41.12 4.91
C ILE A 311 1.82 41.65 4.24
N LYS A 312 1.52 42.95 4.43
CA LYS A 312 0.33 43.57 3.85
C LYS A 312 0.35 43.51 2.31
N ALA A 313 1.47 43.85 1.69
CA ALA A 313 1.62 43.84 0.23
C ALA A 313 1.42 42.44 -0.37
N MET A 314 1.99 41.40 0.26
CA MET A 314 1.76 40.02 -0.19
C MET A 314 0.31 39.57 -0.04
N MET A 315 -0.38 39.97 1.04
CA MET A 315 -1.79 39.65 1.22
C MET A 315 -2.67 40.36 0.19
N ASN A 316 -2.39 41.62 -0.12
CA ASN A 316 -3.08 42.36 -1.18
C ASN A 316 -2.85 41.74 -2.56
N TYR A 317 -1.61 41.32 -2.85
CA TYR A 317 -1.28 40.56 -4.05
C TYR A 317 -2.10 39.25 -4.12
N TYR A 318 -2.17 38.50 -3.01
CA TYR A 318 -2.97 37.28 -2.93
C TYR A 318 -4.47 37.55 -3.16
N GLU A 319 -5.04 38.57 -2.54
CA GLU A 319 -6.45 38.94 -2.73
C GLU A 319 -6.75 39.32 -4.18
N ARG A 320 -5.79 39.95 -4.87
CA ARG A 320 -5.96 40.42 -6.24
C ARG A 320 -5.86 39.31 -7.30
N TYR A 321 -4.97 38.33 -7.10
CA TYR A 321 -4.64 37.34 -8.14
C TYR A 321 -4.93 35.88 -7.74
N GLN A 322 -5.10 35.61 -6.45
CA GLN A 322 -5.38 34.28 -5.89
C GLN A 322 -4.51 33.15 -6.49
N PRO A 323 -3.17 33.32 -6.53
CA PRO A 323 -2.28 32.29 -7.07
C PRO A 323 -2.34 31.00 -6.24
N ASP A 324 -1.92 29.89 -6.84
CA ASP A 324 -1.89 28.60 -6.16
C ASP A 324 -0.69 28.44 -5.19
N VAL A 325 0.30 29.32 -5.30
CA VAL A 325 1.42 29.45 -4.36
C VAL A 325 1.66 30.93 -4.07
N VAL A 326 1.92 31.26 -2.80
CA VAL A 326 2.44 32.56 -2.37
C VAL A 326 3.81 32.35 -1.74
N LEU A 327 4.80 33.13 -2.19
CA LEU A 327 6.17 33.06 -1.68
C LEU A 327 6.48 34.27 -0.79
N ALA A 328 6.94 34.01 0.43
CA ALA A 328 7.70 34.97 1.23
C ALA A 328 9.05 35.18 0.55
N TYR A 329 9.12 36.21 -0.29
CA TYR A 329 10.32 36.53 -1.06
C TYR A 329 10.52 38.05 -1.13
N ASN A 330 11.53 38.53 -0.41
CA ASN A 330 11.86 39.95 -0.33
C ASN A 330 13.02 40.28 -1.27
N ASP A 331 14.16 39.64 -1.01
CA ASP A 331 15.41 39.77 -1.77
C ASP A 331 16.34 38.58 -1.47
N LEU A 332 17.47 38.56 -2.20
CA LEU A 332 18.55 37.58 -2.06
C LEU A 332 19.79 38.15 -1.33
N ALA A 333 19.66 39.32 -0.69
CA ALA A 333 20.77 40.00 0.00
C ALA A 333 20.75 39.79 1.52
N LYS A 334 19.60 39.46 2.12
CA LYS A 334 19.40 39.30 3.58
C LYS A 334 20.38 38.33 4.24
N GLU A 335 20.70 37.20 3.59
CA GLU A 335 21.64 36.23 4.14
C GLU A 335 23.08 36.77 4.14
N ALA A 336 23.51 37.43 3.06
CA ALA A 336 24.83 38.04 3.00
C ALA A 336 24.97 39.24 3.97
N GLU A 337 23.91 40.03 4.13
CA GLU A 337 23.84 41.09 5.14
C GLU A 337 24.02 40.54 6.56
N ALA A 338 23.43 39.38 6.86
CA ALA A 338 23.56 38.76 8.17
C ALA A 338 25.02 38.36 8.49
N PHE A 339 25.85 38.11 7.47
CA PHE A 339 27.29 37.92 7.62
C PHE A 339 28.09 39.22 7.67
N GLY A 340 27.44 40.38 7.50
CA GLY A 340 28.04 41.71 7.58
C GLY A 340 28.31 42.40 6.25
N CYS A 341 27.83 41.86 5.12
CA CYS A 341 27.89 42.58 3.84
C CYS A 341 26.98 43.81 3.86
N HIS A 342 27.32 44.83 3.08
CA HIS A 342 26.46 46.01 2.93
C HIS A 342 25.53 45.84 1.74
N VAL A 343 24.24 46.08 1.97
CA VAL A 343 23.20 46.03 0.94
C VAL A 343 23.00 47.42 0.34
N LYS A 344 22.98 47.48 -0.99
CA LYS A 344 22.64 48.68 -1.77
C LYS A 344 21.24 48.52 -2.35
N TYR A 345 20.38 49.47 -2.01
CA TYR A 345 19.03 49.57 -2.55
C TYR A 345 18.96 50.51 -3.76
N SER A 346 17.99 50.24 -4.63
CA SER A 346 17.65 51.05 -5.80
C SER A 346 16.13 51.00 -6.01
N ASP A 347 15.56 52.03 -6.63
CA ASP A 347 14.13 52.08 -6.98
C ASP A 347 13.81 51.40 -8.32
N TYR A 348 14.83 50.89 -9.00
CA TYR A 348 14.73 50.33 -10.36
C TYR A 348 15.19 48.88 -10.46
N VAL A 349 16.14 48.48 -9.62
CA VAL A 349 16.71 47.13 -9.63
C VAL A 349 16.65 46.54 -8.23
N VAL A 350 16.63 45.21 -8.14
CA VAL A 350 16.59 44.49 -6.87
C VAL A 350 17.85 44.74 -6.02
N PRO A 351 17.79 44.53 -4.69
CA PRO A 351 18.90 44.82 -3.79
C PRO A 351 20.17 44.05 -4.18
N SER A 352 21.32 44.72 -4.10
CA SER A 352 22.63 44.17 -4.45
C SER A 352 23.64 44.36 -3.31
N ILE A 353 24.76 43.64 -3.35
CA ILE A 353 25.86 43.83 -2.40
C ILE A 353 26.94 44.69 -3.04
N ASP A 354 27.31 45.81 -2.40
CA ASP A 354 28.38 46.70 -2.86
C ASP A 354 29.63 46.67 -1.96
N ARG A 355 29.54 46.07 -0.76
CA ARG A 355 30.70 45.77 0.09
C ARG A 355 30.62 44.33 0.60
N HIS A 356 31.59 43.53 0.19
CA HIS A 356 31.70 42.11 0.53
C HIS A 356 32.69 41.88 1.67
N VAL A 357 32.33 41.06 2.65
CA VAL A 357 33.13 40.88 3.88
C VAL A 357 34.46 40.14 3.65
N LEU A 358 34.55 39.33 2.60
CA LEU A 358 35.76 38.58 2.22
C LEU A 358 36.42 39.12 0.95
N HIS A 359 36.08 40.33 0.47
CA HIS A 359 36.59 40.84 -0.82
C HIS A 359 38.13 40.83 -0.89
N GLU A 360 38.77 41.56 0.01
CA GLU A 360 40.23 41.77 -0.03
C GLU A 360 41.01 40.73 0.77
N ASP A 361 40.39 40.09 1.77
CA ASP A 361 41.09 39.25 2.76
C ASP A 361 40.34 37.94 3.03
N LYS A 362 40.85 36.84 2.46
CA LYS A 362 40.35 35.47 2.68
C LYS A 362 40.49 35.02 4.14
N ALA A 363 41.51 35.50 4.86
CA ALA A 363 41.80 35.04 6.22
C ALA A 363 40.69 35.40 7.22
N LYS A 364 39.81 36.36 6.87
CA LYS A 364 38.61 36.68 7.64
C LYS A 364 37.62 35.52 7.74
N LEU A 365 37.64 34.57 6.80
CA LEU A 365 36.78 33.39 6.84
C LEU A 365 36.94 32.61 8.15
N ALA A 366 38.17 32.45 8.64
CA ALA A 366 38.47 31.73 9.89
C ALA A 366 37.87 32.40 11.15
N LYS A 367 37.45 33.66 11.04
CA LYS A 367 36.84 34.44 12.14
C LYS A 367 35.35 34.70 11.93
N LEU A 368 34.78 34.22 10.83
CA LEU A 368 33.39 34.48 10.48
C LEU A 368 32.47 33.66 11.38
N ALA A 369 31.62 34.33 12.14
CA ALA A 369 30.60 33.66 12.95
C ALA A 369 29.39 33.32 12.09
N ILE A 370 28.80 32.14 12.29
CA ILE A 370 27.52 31.77 11.68
C ILE A 370 26.43 32.67 12.27
N PRO A 371 25.68 33.43 11.44
CA PRO A 371 24.60 34.31 11.92
C PRO A 371 23.51 33.53 12.66
N ASP A 372 22.96 34.10 13.73
CA ASP A 372 21.81 33.54 14.48
C ASP A 372 20.51 33.96 13.76
N PRO A 373 19.73 33.00 13.21
CA PRO A 373 18.46 33.27 12.54
C PRO A 373 17.49 34.16 13.32
N TYR A 374 17.56 34.13 14.65
CA TYR A 374 16.61 34.80 15.54
C TYR A 374 17.12 36.14 16.08
N LYS A 375 18.35 36.55 15.73
CA LYS A 375 18.94 37.79 16.27
C LYS A 375 19.67 38.66 15.25
N THR A 376 20.15 38.09 14.16
CA THR A 376 21.09 38.81 13.28
C THR A 376 20.38 39.50 12.12
N ALA A 377 20.61 40.81 11.97
CA ALA A 377 20.14 41.64 10.86
C ALA A 377 18.64 41.44 10.55
N ARG A 378 18.27 41.27 9.28
CA ARG A 378 16.88 41.12 8.83
C ARG A 378 16.32 39.69 8.92
N LEU A 379 17.11 38.71 9.37
CA LEU A 379 16.65 37.32 9.49
C LEU A 379 15.43 37.15 10.42
N PRO A 380 15.37 37.78 11.62
CA PRO A 380 14.23 37.64 12.52
C PRO A 380 12.94 38.21 11.92
N SER A 381 13.03 39.36 11.24
CA SER A 381 11.90 39.99 10.55
C SER A 381 11.36 39.09 9.43
N PHE A 382 12.23 38.37 8.71
CA PHE A 382 11.78 37.42 7.69
C PHE A 382 11.09 36.19 8.30
N LEU A 383 11.52 35.71 9.47
CA LEU A 383 10.81 34.66 10.20
C LEU A 383 9.43 35.14 10.66
N GLU A 384 9.32 36.37 11.16
CA GLU A 384 8.03 37.00 11.51
C GLU A 384 7.07 37.04 10.31
N GLN A 385 7.59 37.40 9.12
CA GLN A 385 6.82 37.36 7.88
C GLN A 385 6.32 35.96 7.52
N CYS A 386 7.19 34.94 7.63
CA CYS A 386 6.83 33.55 7.39
C CYS A 386 5.72 33.09 8.34
N GLU A 387 5.85 33.37 9.64
CA GLU A 387 4.86 33.04 10.67
C GLU A 387 3.52 33.74 10.42
N ALA A 388 3.56 35.01 10.01
CA ALA A 388 2.35 35.78 9.69
C ALA A 388 1.56 35.16 8.51
N LEU A 389 2.25 34.77 7.43
CA LEU A 389 1.62 34.09 6.30
C LEU A 389 1.02 32.73 6.68
N VAL A 390 1.74 31.94 7.48
CA VAL A 390 1.25 30.64 7.99
C VAL A 390 0.02 30.84 8.88
N LYS A 391 0.04 31.85 9.74
CA LYS A 391 -1.07 32.19 10.63
C LYS A 391 -2.31 32.68 9.87
N ALA A 392 -2.12 33.42 8.78
CA ALA A 392 -3.21 33.91 7.94
C ALA A 392 -3.98 32.78 7.24
N LYS A 393 -3.34 31.61 7.01
CA LYS A 393 -3.94 30.41 6.39
C LYS A 393 -4.76 30.72 5.11
N PRO A 394 -4.22 31.48 4.14
CA PRO A 394 -4.90 31.62 2.86
C PRO A 394 -5.09 30.23 2.24
N PRO A 395 -6.18 29.96 1.49
CA PRO A 395 -6.48 28.65 0.90
C PRO A 395 -5.55 28.25 -0.26
N THR A 396 -4.27 28.64 -0.20
CA THR A 396 -3.20 28.46 -1.18
C THR A 396 -1.99 27.78 -0.53
N ALA A 397 -1.01 27.32 -1.33
CA ALA A 397 0.27 26.89 -0.79
C ALA A 397 1.13 28.12 -0.42
N ILE A 398 1.93 28.00 0.64
CA ILE A 398 2.82 29.07 1.09
C ILE A 398 4.25 28.54 1.19
N GLY A 399 5.19 29.30 0.65
CA GLY A 399 6.62 28.98 0.63
C GLY A 399 7.48 30.17 1.03
N ALA A 400 8.73 29.93 1.39
CA ALA A 400 9.73 30.95 1.66
C ALA A 400 10.94 30.73 0.76
N VAL A 401 11.55 31.84 0.34
CA VAL A 401 12.78 31.83 -0.48
C VAL A 401 13.97 32.22 0.37
N ALA A 402 14.82 31.24 0.66
CA ALA A 402 16.15 31.43 1.21
C ALA A 402 17.19 31.43 0.08
N VAL A 403 18.37 31.97 0.34
CA VAL A 403 19.51 31.90 -0.60
C VAL A 403 20.33 30.65 -0.30
N GLY A 404 20.74 29.93 -1.34
CA GLY A 404 21.56 28.74 -1.18
C GLY A 404 23.05 29.04 -0.93
N PRO A 405 23.83 28.01 -0.53
CA PRO A 405 25.21 28.17 -0.08
C PRO A 405 26.16 28.78 -1.11
N TRP A 406 26.01 28.48 -2.41
CA TRP A 406 26.92 28.96 -3.45
C TRP A 406 26.74 30.46 -3.69
N THR A 407 25.50 30.90 -3.80
CA THR A 407 25.18 32.31 -3.97
C THR A 407 25.54 33.13 -2.74
N ILE A 408 25.32 32.61 -1.52
CA ILE A 408 25.83 33.29 -0.32
C ILE A 408 27.35 33.42 -0.40
N ALA A 409 28.09 32.33 -0.68
CA ALA A 409 29.54 32.34 -0.77
C ALA A 409 30.04 33.42 -1.75
N MET A 410 29.43 33.46 -2.94
CA MET A 410 29.75 34.45 -3.96
C MET A 410 29.45 35.89 -3.51
N LEU A 411 28.34 36.12 -2.79
CA LEU A 411 28.01 37.43 -2.22
C LEU A 411 28.91 37.83 -1.04
N LEU A 412 29.52 36.88 -0.33
CA LEU A 412 30.52 37.19 0.72
C LEU A 412 31.89 37.52 0.14
N ARG A 413 32.26 36.90 -0.97
CA ARG A 413 33.59 37.01 -1.59
C ARG A 413 33.70 38.12 -2.63
N ASN A 414 32.62 38.43 -3.35
CA ASN A 414 32.56 39.15 -4.63
C ASN A 414 32.58 38.15 -5.83
N PRO A 415 31.62 38.24 -6.77
CA PRO A 415 31.52 37.31 -7.90
C PRO A 415 32.77 37.14 -8.75
N GLU A 416 33.43 38.22 -9.14
CA GLU A 416 34.59 38.17 -10.03
C GLU A 416 35.76 37.44 -9.33
N THR A 417 36.04 37.83 -8.08
CA THR A 417 37.11 37.18 -7.30
C THR A 417 36.78 35.73 -6.95
N MET A 418 35.51 35.40 -6.67
CA MET A 418 35.06 34.03 -6.39
C MET A 418 35.28 33.13 -7.61
N LEU A 419 35.03 33.63 -8.83
CA LEU A 419 35.28 32.88 -10.06
C LEU A 419 36.77 32.64 -10.28
N LEU A 420 37.63 33.64 -10.03
CA LEU A 420 39.09 33.47 -10.11
C LEU A 420 39.59 32.43 -9.09
N ASP A 421 39.04 32.45 -7.88
CA ASP A 421 39.39 31.51 -6.82
C ASP A 421 39.06 30.05 -7.17
N THR A 422 38.13 29.78 -8.11
CA THR A 422 37.86 28.41 -8.58
C THR A 422 39.07 27.77 -9.26
N PHE A 423 39.99 28.60 -9.76
CA PHE A 423 41.23 28.18 -10.35
C PHE A 423 42.42 28.41 -9.41
N GLU A 424 42.48 29.58 -8.77
CA GLU A 424 43.65 30.01 -7.99
C GLU A 424 43.72 29.39 -6.59
N ASP A 425 42.57 29.13 -5.96
CA ASP A 425 42.49 28.60 -4.60
C ASP A 425 41.21 27.77 -4.36
N PRO A 426 41.09 26.58 -4.99
CA PRO A 426 39.91 25.73 -4.86
C PRO A 426 39.58 25.34 -3.42
N GLN A 427 40.61 25.20 -2.56
CA GLN A 427 40.41 24.81 -1.16
C GLN A 427 39.67 25.90 -0.38
N PHE A 428 40.02 27.18 -0.59
CA PHE A 428 39.28 28.29 0.02
C PHE A 428 37.79 28.25 -0.34
N ILE A 429 37.44 27.91 -1.58
CA ILE A 429 36.03 27.76 -1.99
C ILE A 429 35.36 26.64 -1.20
N HIS A 430 36.01 25.48 -1.05
CA HIS A 430 35.45 24.38 -0.28
C HIS A 430 35.23 24.74 1.20
N ASP A 431 36.16 25.49 1.80
CA ASP A 431 36.06 25.97 3.17
C ASP A 431 34.90 26.99 3.31
N LEU A 432 34.78 27.91 2.37
CA LEU A 432 33.70 28.91 2.33
C LEU A 432 32.33 28.24 2.14
N MET A 433 32.24 27.31 1.18
CA MET A 433 31.03 26.51 0.93
C MET A 433 30.62 25.69 2.13
N ARG A 434 31.58 25.22 2.94
CA ARG A 434 31.24 24.51 4.17
C ARG A 434 30.51 25.43 5.14
N VAL A 435 31.04 26.63 5.37
CA VAL A 435 30.44 27.65 6.27
C VAL A 435 29.06 28.07 5.79
N THR A 436 28.90 28.38 4.50
CA THR A 436 27.61 28.85 3.98
C THR A 436 26.56 27.74 3.98
N THR A 437 26.95 26.48 3.75
CA THR A 437 26.02 25.35 3.84
C THR A 437 25.56 25.09 5.28
N ASP A 438 26.47 25.17 6.26
CA ASP A 438 26.10 24.99 7.67
C ASP A 438 25.17 26.11 8.16
N PHE A 439 25.39 27.33 7.66
CA PHE A 439 24.43 28.41 7.81
C PHE A 439 23.09 28.10 7.13
N CYS A 440 23.05 27.68 5.86
CA CYS A 440 21.80 27.34 5.16
C CYS A 440 21.00 26.25 5.88
N LYS A 441 21.65 25.25 6.48
CA LYS A 441 20.99 24.24 7.32
C LYS A 441 20.34 24.87 8.56
N THR A 442 21.07 25.71 9.27
CA THR A 442 20.60 26.42 10.47
C THR A 442 19.46 27.38 10.13
N TRP A 443 19.60 28.11 9.03
CA TRP A 443 18.62 29.08 8.54
C TRP A 443 17.34 28.40 8.04
N GLY A 444 17.48 27.37 7.20
CA GLY A 444 16.34 26.59 6.73
C GLY A 444 15.62 25.86 7.86
N ASP A 445 16.33 25.40 8.90
CA ASP A 445 15.70 24.83 10.10
C ASP A 445 14.82 25.85 10.84
N ALA A 446 15.25 27.12 10.90
CA ALA A 446 14.46 28.19 11.49
C ALA A 446 13.22 28.50 10.64
N ILE A 447 13.34 28.55 9.31
CA ILE A 447 12.22 28.75 8.39
C ILE A 447 11.21 27.61 8.49
N VAL A 448 11.67 26.35 8.46
CA VAL A 448 10.80 25.16 8.54
C VAL A 448 9.98 25.14 9.83
N LYS A 449 10.54 25.62 10.95
CA LYS A 449 9.81 25.70 12.24
C LYS A 449 8.57 26.59 12.17
N THR A 450 8.51 27.55 11.25
CA THR A 450 7.32 28.40 11.06
C THR A 450 6.15 27.62 10.46
N GLY A 451 6.41 26.48 9.80
CA GLY A 451 5.44 25.67 9.07
C GLY A 451 5.28 26.04 7.59
N ILE A 452 6.08 26.98 7.08
CA ILE A 452 6.10 27.38 5.67
C ILE A 452 6.96 26.41 4.82
N GLY A 453 6.65 26.29 3.52
CA GLY A 453 7.50 25.53 2.59
C GLY A 453 8.88 26.16 2.40
N LEU A 454 9.91 25.35 2.14
CA LEU A 454 11.30 25.82 1.99
C LEU A 454 11.78 25.74 0.54
N SER A 455 12.29 26.85 0.02
CA SER A 455 12.99 26.94 -1.26
C SER A 455 14.35 27.59 -1.08
N PHE A 456 15.37 27.09 -1.78
CA PHE A 456 16.67 27.75 -1.92
C PHE A 456 16.85 28.30 -3.33
N SER A 457 17.16 29.58 -3.46
CA SER A 457 17.50 30.23 -4.72
C SER A 457 19.01 30.34 -4.87
N GLU A 458 19.52 29.93 -6.03
CA GLU A 458 20.94 29.79 -6.37
C GLU A 458 21.25 30.44 -7.74
N PRO A 459 20.97 31.74 -7.93
CA PRO A 459 21.15 32.42 -9.23
C PRO A 459 22.57 32.28 -9.79
N THR A 460 23.58 32.26 -8.92
CA THR A 460 24.98 32.22 -9.33
C THR A 460 25.51 30.81 -9.59
N ALA A 461 24.71 29.77 -9.34
CA ALA A 461 25.02 28.39 -9.74
C ALA A 461 24.64 28.11 -11.21
N SER A 462 24.20 29.14 -11.94
CA SER A 462 23.83 29.08 -13.35
C SER A 462 24.99 28.67 -14.25
N ILE A 463 24.70 27.88 -15.28
CA ILE A 463 25.68 27.51 -16.31
C ILE A 463 25.97 28.66 -17.27
N SER A 464 25.18 29.74 -17.20
CA SER A 464 25.54 31.01 -17.82
C SER A 464 26.71 31.71 -17.11
N LEU A 465 27.05 31.33 -15.87
CA LEU A 465 28.11 31.94 -15.07
C LEU A 465 29.27 30.98 -14.77
N ILE A 466 28.98 29.72 -14.44
CA ILE A 466 29.98 28.69 -14.12
C ILE A 466 29.88 27.49 -15.05
N SER A 467 30.97 26.76 -15.27
CA SER A 467 30.92 25.53 -16.07
C SER A 467 30.14 24.43 -15.33
N PRO A 468 29.60 23.42 -16.06
CA PRO A 468 29.01 22.24 -15.42
C PRO A 468 29.99 21.50 -14.50
N ASP A 469 31.29 21.52 -14.81
CA ASP A 469 32.31 20.89 -13.98
C ASP A 469 32.53 21.67 -12.67
N ASN A 470 32.55 23.01 -12.72
CA ASN A 470 32.55 23.82 -11.51
C ASN A 470 31.31 23.59 -10.65
N TYR A 471 30.13 23.39 -11.26
CA TYR A 471 28.93 23.01 -10.50
C TYR A 471 29.13 21.66 -9.78
N ARG A 472 29.65 20.65 -10.49
CA ARG A 472 29.87 19.31 -9.92
C ARG A 472 30.89 19.28 -8.80
N ASP A 473 31.93 20.11 -8.90
CA ASP A 473 33.01 20.14 -7.91
C ASP A 473 32.65 21.01 -6.70
N PHE A 474 32.18 22.24 -6.94
CA PHE A 474 32.03 23.25 -5.90
C PHE A 474 30.61 23.43 -5.37
N VAL A 475 29.58 22.94 -6.07
CA VAL A 475 28.17 23.19 -5.71
C VAL A 475 27.44 21.90 -5.35
N ALA A 476 27.46 20.89 -6.24
CA ALA A 476 26.70 19.65 -6.10
C ALA A 476 26.93 18.90 -4.76
N PRO A 477 28.17 18.78 -4.23
CA PRO A 477 28.40 18.09 -2.95
C PRO A 477 27.69 18.78 -1.78
N TYR A 478 27.64 20.11 -1.81
CA TYR A 478 27.04 20.95 -0.77
C TYR A 478 25.52 21.03 -0.91
N HIS A 479 25.02 21.10 -2.14
CA HIS A 479 23.60 20.92 -2.45
C HIS A 479 23.08 19.56 -1.94
N LYS A 480 23.81 18.47 -2.21
CA LYS A 480 23.47 17.15 -1.72
C LYS A 480 23.41 17.10 -0.19
N ASP A 481 24.43 17.63 0.48
CA ASP A 481 24.48 17.68 1.94
C ASP A 481 23.31 18.50 2.54
N LEU A 482 23.00 19.64 1.93
CA LEU A 482 21.85 20.47 2.31
C LEU A 482 20.52 19.72 2.15
N VAL A 483 20.31 19.07 1.01
CA VAL A 483 19.10 18.30 0.73
C VAL A 483 18.98 17.10 1.68
N ASP A 484 20.06 16.36 1.90
CA ASP A 484 20.07 15.19 2.79
C ASP A 484 19.70 15.58 4.24
N HIS A 485 20.15 16.75 4.72
CA HIS A 485 19.76 17.30 6.03
C HIS A 485 18.24 17.49 6.16
N PHE A 486 17.60 18.12 5.17
CA PHE A 486 16.14 18.35 5.21
C PHE A 486 15.33 17.09 4.90
N LYS A 487 15.84 16.21 4.03
CA LYS A 487 15.24 14.90 3.75
C LYS A 487 15.19 14.01 4.99
N ALA A 488 16.23 14.02 5.83
CA ALA A 488 16.24 13.31 7.11
C ALA A 488 15.12 13.79 8.06
N LYS A 489 14.68 15.04 7.90
CA LYS A 489 13.57 15.67 8.64
C LYS A 489 12.22 15.57 7.92
N LYS A 490 12.13 14.83 6.81
CA LYS A 490 10.95 14.70 5.95
C LYS A 490 10.44 16.04 5.38
N VAL A 491 11.36 16.98 5.16
CA VAL A 491 11.08 18.27 4.53
C VAL A 491 11.52 18.20 3.07
N GLY A 492 10.61 18.49 2.16
CA GLY A 492 10.94 18.68 0.74
C GLY A 492 11.54 20.07 0.52
N VAL A 493 12.57 20.13 -0.32
CA VAL A 493 13.27 21.37 -0.65
C VAL A 493 13.09 21.65 -2.14
N THR A 494 12.60 22.84 -2.46
CA THR A 494 12.61 23.37 -3.83
C THR A 494 13.93 24.08 -4.07
N THR A 495 14.47 23.98 -5.29
CA THR A 495 15.58 24.85 -5.71
C THR A 495 15.16 25.72 -6.87
N HIS A 496 15.72 26.93 -6.95
CA HIS A 496 15.63 27.81 -8.11
C HIS A 496 17.03 28.17 -8.59
N ILE A 497 17.31 28.04 -9.89
CA ILE A 497 18.59 28.48 -10.49
C ILE A 497 18.27 29.28 -11.76
N CYS A 498 18.81 30.50 -11.83
CA CYS A 498 18.60 31.41 -12.95
C CYS A 498 19.41 31.00 -14.20
N GLY A 499 19.07 31.58 -15.36
CA GLY A 499 19.76 31.35 -16.62
C GLY A 499 19.79 29.89 -17.10
N THR A 500 20.86 29.55 -17.83
CA THR A 500 21.04 28.23 -18.44
C THR A 500 21.34 27.18 -17.38
N THR A 501 20.54 26.11 -17.33
CA THR A 501 20.62 25.02 -16.33
C THR A 501 20.44 23.63 -16.91
N TYR A 502 19.99 23.50 -18.17
CA TYR A 502 19.77 22.19 -18.80
C TYR A 502 20.99 21.23 -18.76
N PRO A 503 22.26 21.68 -18.76
CA PRO A 503 23.41 20.77 -18.68
C PRO A 503 23.55 20.06 -17.33
N ILE A 504 22.92 20.56 -16.27
CA ILE A 504 23.05 20.05 -14.88
C ILE A 504 21.75 19.49 -14.31
N PHE A 505 20.69 19.31 -15.10
CA PHE A 505 19.42 18.77 -14.62
C PHE A 505 19.55 17.41 -13.93
N GLU A 506 20.34 16.49 -14.48
CA GLU A 506 20.56 15.20 -13.84
C GLU A 506 21.37 15.35 -12.55
N ASP A 507 22.37 16.24 -12.52
CA ASP A 507 23.18 16.53 -11.33
C ASP A 507 22.30 17.07 -10.18
N VAL A 508 21.39 18.01 -10.47
CA VAL A 508 20.42 18.57 -9.50
C VAL A 508 19.48 17.48 -8.97
N ILE A 509 18.95 16.61 -9.84
CA ILE A 509 18.08 15.49 -9.43
C ILE A 509 18.86 14.48 -8.56
N GLN A 510 20.13 14.20 -8.89
CA GLN A 510 21.00 13.30 -8.13
C GLN A 510 21.37 13.86 -6.76
N CYS A 511 21.46 15.19 -6.61
CA CYS A 511 21.57 15.83 -5.29
C CYS A 511 20.34 15.57 -4.41
N GLY A 512 19.21 15.18 -5.00
CA GLY A 512 17.99 14.77 -4.30
C GLY A 512 16.87 15.81 -4.32
N PHE A 513 17.04 16.92 -5.05
CA PHE A 513 15.96 17.88 -5.24
C PHE A 513 14.80 17.22 -5.99
N THR A 514 13.61 17.32 -5.42
CA THR A 514 12.38 16.75 -6.01
C THR A 514 11.51 17.79 -6.69
N THR A 515 11.86 19.06 -6.58
CA THR A 515 11.15 20.19 -7.17
C THR A 515 12.18 21.21 -7.65
N PHE A 516 12.15 21.56 -8.94
CA PHE A 516 13.10 22.48 -9.54
C PHE A 516 12.39 23.59 -10.31
N SER A 517 12.67 24.83 -9.92
CA SER A 517 12.34 26.03 -10.68
C SER A 517 13.55 26.48 -11.48
N PHE A 518 13.36 26.79 -12.75
CA PHE A 518 14.46 27.16 -13.64
C PHE A 518 14.01 28.19 -14.66
N ASP A 519 14.98 28.98 -15.10
CA ASP A 519 14.79 30.10 -16.01
C ASP A 519 14.77 29.65 -17.49
N LEU A 520 14.90 30.61 -18.40
CA LEU A 520 15.13 30.38 -19.82
C LEU A 520 16.62 30.16 -20.13
N ASP A 521 16.89 29.49 -21.25
CA ASP A 521 18.25 29.35 -21.77
C ASP A 521 18.75 30.69 -22.35
N GLN A 522 19.94 31.11 -21.92
CA GLN A 522 20.55 32.41 -22.24
C GLN A 522 21.54 32.35 -23.42
N GLN A 523 21.45 31.31 -24.26
CA GLN A 523 22.31 31.17 -25.45
C GLN A 523 22.18 32.37 -26.39
N ALA A 524 23.32 32.99 -26.71
CA ALA A 524 23.37 34.15 -27.60
C ALA A 524 23.04 33.80 -29.07
N ASP A 525 23.34 32.56 -29.51
CA ASP A 525 22.91 32.06 -30.81
C ASP A 525 21.56 31.32 -30.67
N PRO A 526 20.47 31.84 -31.26
CA PRO A 526 19.16 31.20 -31.23
C PRO A 526 19.14 29.77 -31.77
N LYS A 527 20.11 29.39 -32.63
CA LYS A 527 20.23 28.02 -33.15
C LYS A 527 20.71 27.02 -32.10
N LEU A 528 21.35 27.50 -31.04
CA LEU A 528 21.84 26.70 -29.91
C LEU A 528 20.89 26.73 -28.72
N HIS A 529 19.78 27.47 -28.82
CA HIS A 529 18.79 27.61 -27.76
C HIS A 529 18.10 26.28 -27.45
N VAL A 530 17.99 25.97 -26.16
CA VAL A 530 17.31 24.77 -25.65
C VAL A 530 16.07 25.20 -24.86
N ASP A 531 14.91 24.65 -25.21
CA ASP A 531 13.72 24.74 -24.36
C ASP A 531 13.98 23.95 -23.07
N GLN A 532 14.36 24.67 -22.02
CA GLN A 532 14.74 24.08 -20.73
C GLN A 532 13.58 23.32 -20.08
N LEU A 533 12.32 23.72 -20.31
CA LEU A 533 11.17 23.03 -19.74
C LEU A 533 10.97 21.67 -20.40
N GLN A 534 10.96 21.63 -21.73
CA GLN A 534 10.89 20.38 -22.48
C GLN A 534 12.07 19.46 -22.09
N ARG A 535 13.28 20.02 -22.05
CA ARG A 535 14.48 19.25 -21.69
C ARG A 535 14.40 18.69 -20.26
N PHE A 536 13.85 19.45 -19.31
CA PHE A 536 13.68 18.98 -17.95
C PHE A 536 12.66 17.84 -17.85
N VAL A 537 11.56 17.89 -18.60
CA VAL A 537 10.58 16.81 -18.66
C VAL A 537 11.23 15.51 -19.16
N GLU A 538 12.04 15.59 -20.21
CA GLU A 538 12.78 14.45 -20.77
C GLU A 538 13.77 13.82 -19.78
N VAL A 539 14.55 14.66 -19.09
CA VAL A 539 15.59 14.22 -18.14
C VAL A 539 14.95 13.69 -16.85
N SER A 540 14.00 14.43 -16.29
CA SER A 540 13.36 14.06 -15.03
C SER A 540 12.56 12.77 -15.15
N ARG A 541 11.92 12.50 -16.30
CA ARG A 541 11.05 11.31 -16.50
C ARG A 541 10.01 11.16 -15.39
N GLY A 542 9.46 12.28 -14.92
CA GLY A 542 8.51 12.34 -13.81
C GLY A 542 9.11 12.14 -12.42
N ARG A 543 10.45 12.03 -12.27
CA ARG A 543 11.11 11.91 -10.95
C ARG A 543 11.10 13.20 -10.14
N ALA A 544 10.90 14.35 -10.77
CA ALA A 544 10.91 15.65 -10.11
C ALA A 544 9.81 16.55 -10.66
N VAL A 545 9.42 17.55 -9.87
CA VAL A 545 8.43 18.56 -10.23
C VAL A 545 9.10 19.74 -10.91
N ALA A 546 8.62 20.12 -12.09
CA ALA A 546 9.06 21.30 -12.82
C ALA A 546 8.25 22.53 -12.39
N ILE A 547 8.91 23.67 -12.19
CA ILE A 547 8.29 24.96 -11.94
C ILE A 547 8.81 25.97 -12.96
N GLY A 548 7.91 26.52 -13.78
CA GLY A 548 8.28 27.52 -14.78
C GLY A 548 7.56 27.35 -16.11
N ASN A 549 8.07 27.87 -17.22
CA ASN A 549 9.12 28.89 -17.24
C ASN A 549 8.78 30.03 -18.22
N VAL A 550 7.56 30.57 -18.13
CA VAL A 550 7.13 31.73 -18.92
C VAL A 550 8.09 32.90 -18.72
N ASP A 551 8.54 33.52 -19.81
CA ASP A 551 9.52 34.63 -19.77
C ASP A 551 9.08 35.78 -18.85
N ALA A 552 9.76 35.93 -17.72
CA ALA A 552 9.47 36.96 -16.73
C ALA A 552 9.68 38.39 -17.27
N THR A 553 10.59 38.58 -18.23
CA THR A 553 10.95 39.92 -18.76
C THR A 553 9.81 40.54 -19.56
N THR A 554 8.95 39.71 -20.17
CA THR A 554 7.82 40.17 -20.98
C THR A 554 6.72 40.85 -20.16
N PHE A 555 6.72 40.70 -18.83
CA PHE A 555 5.71 41.28 -17.95
C PHE A 555 5.80 42.81 -17.84
N GLU A 556 6.90 43.45 -18.24
CA GLU A 556 6.94 44.92 -18.38
C GLU A 556 6.07 45.41 -19.54
N LYS A 557 6.02 44.64 -20.63
CA LYS A 557 5.29 44.99 -21.83
C LYS A 557 5.06 43.76 -22.70
N THR A 558 3.80 43.34 -22.78
CA THR A 558 3.35 42.25 -23.64
C THR A 558 1.92 42.52 -24.14
N THR A 559 1.39 41.63 -24.97
CA THR A 559 -0.05 41.60 -25.29
C THR A 559 -0.70 40.38 -24.66
N LYS A 560 -2.02 40.41 -24.52
CA LYS A 560 -2.80 39.28 -24.00
C LYS A 560 -2.57 38.02 -24.84
N GLU A 561 -2.51 38.17 -26.16
CA GLU A 561 -2.31 37.07 -27.11
C GLU A 561 -0.92 36.44 -26.97
N ALA A 562 0.13 37.28 -26.86
CA ALA A 562 1.49 36.79 -26.68
C ALA A 562 1.67 36.06 -25.34
N MET A 563 1.14 36.62 -24.25
CA MET A 563 1.14 35.97 -22.94
C MET A 563 0.39 34.63 -22.96
N SER A 564 -0.78 34.59 -23.60
CA SER A 564 -1.57 33.36 -23.73
C SER A 564 -0.84 32.29 -24.53
N ALA A 565 -0.17 32.66 -25.61
CA ALA A 565 0.62 31.74 -26.42
C ALA A 565 1.80 31.14 -25.64
N GLU A 566 2.49 31.95 -24.84
CA GLU A 566 3.63 31.49 -24.04
C GLU A 566 3.20 30.58 -22.87
N VAL A 567 2.09 30.92 -22.20
CA VAL A 567 1.47 30.04 -21.22
C VAL A 567 1.10 28.70 -21.86
N LYS A 568 0.44 28.74 -23.03
CA LYS A 568 0.05 27.52 -23.75
C LYS A 568 1.26 26.66 -24.12
N ARG A 569 2.36 27.25 -24.58
CA ARG A 569 3.62 26.55 -24.86
C ARG A 569 4.10 25.75 -23.64
N CYS A 570 4.12 26.40 -22.47
CA CYS A 570 4.54 25.75 -21.23
C CYS A 570 3.60 24.58 -20.83
N VAL A 571 2.29 24.79 -20.94
CA VAL A 571 1.28 23.76 -20.63
C VAL A 571 1.44 22.55 -21.56
N ASP A 572 1.55 22.79 -22.87
CA ASP A 572 1.70 21.73 -23.87
C ASP A 572 2.97 20.90 -23.64
N ALA A 573 4.06 21.54 -23.20
CA ALA A 573 5.35 20.88 -22.97
C ALA A 573 5.36 19.95 -21.74
N ALA A 574 4.63 20.29 -20.66
CA ALA A 574 4.82 19.64 -19.37
C ALA A 574 3.56 19.05 -18.71
N ALA A 575 2.36 19.60 -18.98
CA ALA A 575 1.18 19.33 -18.14
C ALA A 575 0.71 17.86 -18.20
N ARG A 576 0.84 17.19 -19.36
CA ARG A 576 0.42 15.79 -19.54
C ARG A 576 1.20 14.79 -18.67
N HIS A 577 2.39 15.16 -18.19
CA HIS A 577 3.24 14.27 -17.41
C HIS A 577 2.98 14.33 -15.91
N SER A 578 2.06 15.19 -15.44
CA SER A 578 1.94 15.62 -14.04
C SER A 578 3.25 16.23 -13.51
N GLY A 579 3.30 16.58 -12.22
CA GLY A 579 4.53 17.11 -11.63
C GLY A 579 4.97 18.43 -12.26
N PHE A 580 4.02 19.28 -12.62
CA PHE A 580 4.27 20.58 -13.22
C PHE A 580 3.50 21.66 -12.46
N ILE A 581 4.16 22.77 -12.17
CA ILE A 581 3.55 24.00 -11.67
C ILE A 581 3.92 25.10 -12.66
N LEU A 582 2.92 25.71 -13.29
CA LEU A 582 3.17 26.81 -14.21
C LEU A 582 3.63 28.03 -13.42
N SER A 583 4.75 28.59 -13.83
CA SER A 583 5.31 29.79 -13.21
C SER A 583 6.08 30.61 -14.22
N THR A 584 6.41 31.84 -13.84
CA THR A 584 7.41 32.64 -14.54
C THR A 584 8.79 32.00 -14.40
N SER A 585 9.68 32.28 -15.36
CA SER A 585 11.03 31.75 -15.45
C SER A 585 11.93 32.26 -14.32
N CYS A 586 11.68 33.49 -13.86
CA CYS A 586 12.33 34.13 -12.72
C CYS A 586 11.34 35.11 -12.05
N GLU A 587 11.82 35.92 -11.12
CA GLU A 587 11.05 37.05 -10.59
C GLU A 587 10.67 38.03 -11.71
N ILE A 588 9.42 38.48 -11.72
CA ILE A 588 8.99 39.51 -12.66
C ILE A 588 9.56 40.88 -12.25
N PRO A 589 9.83 41.76 -13.22
CA PRO A 589 10.36 43.09 -12.93
C PRO A 589 9.50 43.88 -11.91
N PRO A 590 10.11 44.65 -10.99
CA PRO A 590 9.36 45.37 -9.96
C PRO A 590 8.31 46.35 -10.53
N ARG A 591 8.43 46.80 -11.77
CA ARG A 591 7.47 47.70 -12.43
C ARG A 591 6.68 47.05 -13.55
N SER A 592 6.51 45.72 -13.49
CA SER A 592 5.67 44.98 -14.44
C SER A 592 4.24 45.54 -14.54
N ASP A 593 3.62 45.34 -15.69
CA ASP A 593 2.22 45.68 -15.92
C ASP A 593 1.31 44.74 -15.11
N PRO A 594 0.48 45.25 -14.19
CA PRO A 594 -0.46 44.43 -13.44
C PRO A 594 -1.51 43.71 -14.31
N GLU A 595 -1.78 44.18 -15.54
CA GLU A 595 -2.62 43.47 -16.52
C GLU A 595 -1.91 42.22 -17.06
N ALA A 596 -0.59 42.27 -17.29
CA ALA A 596 0.15 41.10 -17.77
C ALA A 596 0.06 39.92 -16.77
N VAL A 597 0.06 40.22 -15.46
CA VAL A 597 -0.16 39.23 -14.41
C VAL A 597 -1.58 38.65 -14.48
N ARG A 598 -2.61 39.47 -14.74
CA ARG A 598 -3.98 38.98 -14.95
C ARG A 598 -4.04 38.04 -16.15
N TRP A 599 -3.49 38.44 -17.29
CA TRP A 599 -3.51 37.64 -18.51
C TRP A 599 -2.78 36.30 -18.33
N PHE A 600 -1.65 36.30 -17.62
CA PHE A 600 -0.94 35.07 -17.26
C PHE A 600 -1.82 34.12 -16.43
N MET A 601 -2.45 34.63 -15.37
CA MET A 601 -3.32 33.82 -14.50
C MET A 601 -4.55 33.29 -15.25
N ASP A 602 -5.21 34.13 -16.05
CA ASP A 602 -6.38 33.76 -16.84
C ASP A 602 -6.04 32.66 -17.87
N ALA A 603 -4.95 32.84 -18.62
CA ALA A 603 -4.48 31.86 -19.59
C ALA A 603 -4.11 30.53 -18.90
N ALA A 604 -3.48 30.59 -17.72
CA ALA A 604 -3.14 29.41 -16.96
C ALA A 604 -4.38 28.64 -16.48
N HIS A 605 -5.40 29.35 -16.01
CA HIS A 605 -6.67 28.75 -15.60
C HIS A 605 -7.42 28.14 -16.78
N GLU A 606 -7.30 28.73 -17.98
CA GLU A 606 -7.98 28.25 -19.18
C GLU A 606 -7.26 27.05 -19.82
N TYR A 607 -5.97 27.16 -20.13
CA TYR A 607 -5.22 26.11 -20.81
C TYR A 607 -4.81 24.98 -19.87
N GLY A 608 -4.70 25.27 -18.58
CA GLY A 608 -4.28 24.31 -17.56
C GLY A 608 -5.34 23.30 -17.12
N ARG A 609 -6.59 23.38 -17.62
CA ARG A 609 -7.66 22.48 -17.20
C ARG A 609 -7.42 21.05 -17.68
N SER A 610 -7.73 20.08 -16.83
CA SER A 610 -7.49 18.67 -17.11
C SER A 610 -8.30 18.15 -18.28
N ASP A 611 -9.55 18.60 -18.46
CA ASP A 611 -10.38 18.27 -19.63
C ASP A 611 -9.69 18.66 -20.94
N ARG A 612 -9.05 19.83 -20.99
CA ARG A 612 -8.30 20.26 -22.18
C ARG A 612 -6.98 19.51 -22.36
N ILE A 613 -6.28 19.21 -21.26
CA ILE A 613 -4.99 18.50 -21.31
C ILE A 613 -5.18 17.06 -21.81
N PHE A 614 -6.26 16.39 -21.41
CA PHE A 614 -6.48 14.96 -21.71
C PHE A 614 -7.45 14.71 -22.85
N ASP A 615 -8.55 15.47 -22.92
CA ASP A 615 -9.63 15.24 -23.90
C ASP A 615 -9.48 16.13 -25.15
N GLY A 616 -8.55 17.09 -25.12
CA GLY A 616 -8.22 17.96 -26.25
C GLY A 616 -7.25 17.30 -27.23
N ALA A 617 -7.78 16.89 -28.38
CA ALA A 617 -7.12 16.92 -29.69
C ALA A 617 -7.99 17.76 -30.64
#